data_AF-A0A1X7T7Z6-F1
#
_entry.id   AF-A0A1X7T7Z6-F1
#
_cell.length_a   1.000
_cell.length_b   1.000
_cell.length_c   1.000
_cell.angle_alpha   90.00
_cell.angle_beta   90.00
_cell.angle_gamma   90.00
#
_symmetry.space_group_name_H-M   'P 1'
#
loop_
_entity.id
_entity.type
_entity.pdbx_description
1 polymer ?
#
loop_
_entity_poly.entity_id
_entity_poly.type
_entity_poly.pdbx_seq_one_letter_code
_entity_poly.pdbx_strand_id
1 'polypeptide(L)'
;GLLLVHQDQTLPSKNTFVRHLKNPLVAKGIDQNQYSGHSFRIGAATSAAKAGIPDHLIKALGRWKLEAYQIYIRAPTSSLAVVSMSI
;
A
#
# COMPACT_ATOMS: atom_id res chain seq x y z
N GLY A 1 -15.04 -6.44 13.93
CA GLY A 1 -16.11 -6.38 12.92
C GLY A 1 -15.51 -6.45 11.53
N LEU A 2 -16.28 -6.94 10.55
CA LEU A 2 -15.91 -6.88 9.13
C LEU A 2 -15.94 -5.41 8.68
N LEU A 3 -14.84 -4.94 8.10
CA LEU A 3 -14.68 -3.52 7.75
C LEU A 3 -15.22 -3.20 6.35
N LEU A 4 -15.32 -4.22 5.48
CA LEU A 4 -15.82 -4.10 4.10
C LEU A 4 -16.80 -5.24 3.81
N VAL A 5 -17.97 -4.87 3.28
CA VAL A 5 -19.02 -5.80 2.86
C VAL A 5 -19.63 -5.30 1.55
N HIS A 6 -20.08 -6.21 0.69
CA HIS A 6 -20.86 -5.85 -0.49
C HIS A 6 -22.23 -5.29 -0.10
N GLN A 7 -22.88 -4.56 -1.01
CA GLN A 7 -24.24 -4.04 -0.79
C GLN A 7 -25.26 -5.17 -0.52
N ASP A 8 -25.02 -6.36 -1.05
CA ASP A 8 -25.79 -7.58 -0.80
C ASP A 8 -25.40 -8.30 0.51
N GLN A 9 -24.61 -7.66 1.37
CA GLN A 9 -24.07 -8.18 2.63
C GLN A 9 -23.13 -9.38 2.52
N THR A 10 -22.65 -9.70 1.31
CA THR A 10 -21.66 -10.75 1.12
C THR A 10 -20.22 -10.25 1.33
N LEU A 11 -19.30 -11.18 1.60
CA LEU A 11 -17.88 -10.86 1.73
C LEU A 11 -17.26 -10.65 0.34
N PRO A 12 -16.55 -9.52 0.12
CA PRO A 12 -15.82 -9.34 -1.12
C PRO A 12 -14.68 -10.34 -1.23
N SER A 13 -14.62 -11.03 -2.37
CA SER A 13 -13.44 -11.82 -2.71
C SER A 13 -12.23 -10.89 -2.92
N LYS A 14 -11.02 -11.44 -2.75
CA LYS A 14 -9.77 -10.73 -3.08
C LYS A 14 -9.81 -10.14 -4.49
N ASN A 15 -10.30 -10.90 -5.47
CA ASN A 15 -10.35 -10.45 -6.86
C ASN A 15 -11.33 -9.30 -7.06
N THR A 16 -12.50 -9.36 -6.41
CA THR A 16 -13.47 -8.27 -6.46
C THR A 16 -12.90 -7.00 -5.82
N PHE A 17 -12.26 -7.11 -4.66
CA PHE A 17 -11.62 -5.97 -4.01
C PHE A 17 -10.51 -5.34 -4.89
N VAL A 18 -9.61 -6.16 -5.45
CA VAL A 18 -8.54 -5.65 -6.33
C VAL A 18 -9.11 -5.02 -7.60
N ARG A 19 -10.19 -5.56 -8.17
CA ARG A 19 -10.88 -4.95 -9.31
C ARG A 19 -11.39 -3.56 -8.96
N HIS A 20 -12.03 -3.38 -7.79
CA HIS A 20 -12.46 -2.05 -7.34
C HIS A 20 -11.29 -1.05 -7.23
N LEU A 21 -10.12 -1.49 -6.74
CA LEU A 21 -8.93 -0.64 -6.68
C LEU A 21 -8.36 -0.27 -8.06
N LYS A 22 -8.56 -1.13 -9.08
CA LYS A 22 -8.12 -0.88 -10.45
C LYS A 22 -9.04 0.06 -11.24
N ASN A 23 -10.33 0.13 -10.91
CA ASN A 23 -11.30 0.95 -11.66
C ASN A 23 -10.87 2.42 -11.83
N PRO A 24 -10.35 3.13 -10.80
CA PRO A 24 -9.87 4.50 -10.96
C PRO A 24 -8.65 4.63 -11.88
N LEU A 25 -7.82 3.57 -12.01
CA LEU A 25 -6.69 3.56 -12.94
C LEU A 25 -7.18 3.57 -14.39
N VAL A 26 -8.16 2.72 -14.69
CA VAL A 26 -8.80 2.65 -16.01
C VAL A 26 -9.45 3.99 -16.36
N ALA A 27 -10.17 4.60 -15.42
CA ALA A 27 -10.81 5.91 -15.61
C ALA A 27 -9.81 7.04 -15.90
N LYS A 28 -8.54 6.88 -15.49
CA LYS A 28 -7.44 7.82 -15.75
C LYS A 28 -6.55 7.43 -16.93
N GLY A 29 -6.93 6.41 -17.71
CA GLY A 29 -6.13 5.91 -18.83
C GLY A 29 -4.83 5.21 -18.42
N ILE A 30 -4.71 4.79 -17.16
CA ILE A 30 -3.55 4.06 -16.65
C ILE A 30 -3.77 2.56 -16.90
N ASP A 31 -2.76 1.89 -17.46
CA ASP A 31 -2.78 0.45 -17.67
C ASP A 31 -2.86 -0.32 -16.34
N GLN A 32 -4.05 -0.84 -16.06
CA GLN A 32 -4.34 -1.59 -14.85
C GLN A 32 -3.60 -2.94 -14.75
N ASN A 33 -3.05 -3.47 -15.84
CA ASN A 33 -2.35 -4.76 -15.83
C ASN A 33 -0.99 -4.68 -15.15
N GLN A 34 -0.41 -3.49 -15.06
CA GLN A 34 0.85 -3.23 -14.34
C GLN A 34 0.67 -3.20 -12.81
N TYR A 35 -0.57 -3.22 -12.32
CA TYR A 35 -0.89 -3.13 -10.91
C TYR A 35 -1.55 -4.40 -10.40
N SER A 36 -1.20 -4.82 -9.19
CA SER A 36 -1.81 -5.95 -8.51
C SER A 36 -2.25 -5.54 -7.10
N GLY A 37 -3.00 -6.41 -6.42
CA GLY A 37 -3.30 -6.21 -5.00
C GLY A 37 -2.04 -6.04 -4.15
N HIS A 38 -0.93 -6.67 -4.54
CA HIS A 38 0.37 -6.47 -3.90
C HIS A 38 0.90 -5.05 -4.13
N SER A 39 0.88 -4.55 -5.36
CA SER A 39 1.29 -3.17 -5.70
C SER A 39 0.56 -2.13 -4.85
N PHE A 40 -0.76 -2.29 -4.65
CA PHE A 40 -1.54 -1.40 -3.78
C PHE A 40 -1.13 -1.49 -2.31
N ARG A 41 -0.77 -2.68 -1.79
CA ARG A 41 -0.23 -2.81 -0.43
C ARG A 41 1.10 -2.09 -0.26
N ILE A 42 2.00 -2.17 -1.27
CA ILE A 42 3.26 -1.40 -1.27
C ILE A 42 2.97 0.10 -1.21
N GLY A 43 2.08 0.57 -2.08
CA GLY A 43 1.69 1.98 -2.15
C GLY A 43 1.08 2.48 -0.84
N ALA A 44 0.16 1.73 -0.24
CA ALA A 44 -0.47 2.09 1.03
C ALA A 44 0.57 2.24 2.16
N ALA A 45 1.51 1.31 2.27
CA ALA A 45 2.57 1.38 3.28
C ALA A 45 3.55 2.54 3.03
N THR A 46 3.93 2.76 1.77
CA THR A 46 4.80 3.88 1.38
C THR A 46 4.13 5.22 1.70
N SER A 47 2.84 5.36 1.40
CA SER A 47 2.07 6.57 1.70
C SER A 47 1.93 6.80 3.20
N ALA A 48 1.71 5.75 3.99
CA ALA A 48 1.66 5.85 5.46
C ALA A 48 3.01 6.29 6.04
N ALA A 49 4.12 5.73 5.55
CA ALA A 49 5.47 6.14 5.95
C ALA A 49 5.74 7.61 5.59
N LYS A 50 5.37 8.04 4.38
CA LYS A 50 5.47 9.45 3.94
C LYS A 50 4.62 10.41 4.79
N ALA A 51 3.50 9.93 5.32
CA ALA A 51 2.65 10.70 6.23
C ALA A 51 3.20 10.73 7.68
N GLY A 52 4.37 10.15 7.94
CA GLY A 52 4.99 10.13 9.27
C GLY A 52 4.32 9.17 10.24
N ILE A 53 3.49 8.23 9.76
CA ILE A 53 2.88 7.22 10.61
C ILE A 53 3.99 6.30 11.17
N PRO A 54 4.06 6.12 12.49
CA PRO A 54 5.06 5.24 13.09
C PRO A 54 5.04 3.82 12.52
N ASP A 55 6.22 3.26 12.30
CA ASP A 55 6.43 1.94 11.70
C ASP A 55 5.64 0.81 12.37
N HIS A 56 5.51 0.83 13.70
CA HIS A 56 4.74 -0.17 14.43
C HIS A 56 3.25 -0.11 14.10
N LEU A 57 2.69 1.07 13.80
CA LEU A 57 1.30 1.22 13.34
C LEU A 57 1.17 0.75 11.89
N ILE A 58 2.13 1.05 11.02
CA ILE A 58 2.12 0.55 9.63
C ILE A 58 2.19 -1.00 9.63
N LYS A 59 3.02 -1.59 10.50
CA LYS A 59 3.06 -3.05 10.74
C LYS A 59 1.72 -3.61 11.15
N ALA A 60 1.06 -2.99 12.12
CA ALA A 60 -0.26 -3.39 12.58
C ALA A 60 -1.31 -3.29 11.46
N LEU A 61 -1.34 -2.18 10.72
CA LEU A 61 -2.24 -1.94 9.58
C LEU A 61 -2.03 -2.98 8.46
N GLY A 62 -0.77 -3.29 8.15
CA GLY A 62 -0.38 -4.26 7.13
C GLY A 62 -0.50 -5.72 7.55
N ARG A 63 -0.80 -5.99 8.84
CA ARG A 63 -0.78 -7.33 9.47
C ARG A 63 0.53 -8.08 9.22
N TRP A 64 1.65 -7.36 9.30
CA TRP A 64 2.97 -7.95 9.13
C TRP A 64 3.46 -8.54 10.45
N LYS A 65 3.82 -9.83 10.45
CA LYS A 65 4.68 -10.41 11.48
C LYS A 65 6.12 -10.06 11.08
N LEU A 66 6.85 -9.32 11.94
CA LEU A 66 8.27 -8.90 11.79
C LEU A 66 8.53 -7.65 10.92
N GLU A 67 9.83 -7.40 10.67
CA GLU A 67 10.40 -6.30 9.86
C GLU A 67 10.12 -6.41 8.35
N ALA A 68 9.26 -7.33 7.91
CA ALA A 68 8.93 -7.52 6.50
C ALA A 68 8.33 -6.29 5.81
N TYR A 69 7.93 -5.25 6.54
CA TYR A 69 7.53 -3.95 6.00
C TYR A 69 8.69 -3.11 5.44
N GLN A 70 9.93 -3.30 5.93
CA GLN A 70 11.08 -2.47 5.55
C GLN A 70 11.37 -2.57 4.06
N ILE A 71 11.23 -3.76 3.46
CA ILE A 71 11.39 -3.99 2.02
C ILE A 71 10.30 -3.31 1.16
N TYR A 72 9.20 -2.85 1.78
CA TYR A 72 8.12 -2.13 1.10
C TYR A 72 8.29 -0.60 1.15
N ILE A 73 9.13 -0.07 2.04
CA ILE A 73 9.42 1.36 2.10
C ILE A 73 10.49 1.67 1.05
N ARG A 74 10.05 2.09 -0.13
CA ARG A 74 10.97 2.66 -1.13
C ARG A 74 11.27 4.11 -0.75
N ALA A 75 12.33 4.32 0.02
CA ALA A 75 12.86 5.66 0.26
C ALA A 75 13.30 6.26 -1.09
N PRO A 76 12.91 7.50 -1.43
CA PRO A 76 13.45 8.17 -2.61
C PRO A 76 14.96 8.39 -2.41
N THR A 77 15.74 8.22 -3.46
CA THR A 77 17.21 8.33 -3.44
C THR A 77 17.70 9.67 -2.86
N SER A 78 16.89 10.72 -2.97
CA SER A 78 17.14 12.03 -2.39
C SER A 78 17.27 12.00 -0.86
N SER A 79 16.54 11.13 -0.16
CA SER A 79 16.65 10.99 1.30
C SER A 79 17.97 10.33 1.72
N LEU A 80 18.58 9.49 0.87
CA LEU A 80 19.89 8.89 1.11
C LEU A 80 21.02 9.90 0.87
N ALA A 81 20.87 10.79 -0.12
CA ALA A 81 21.84 11.83 -0.41
C ALA A 81 22.03 12.80 0.77
N VAL A 82 20.93 13.15 1.47
CA VAL A 82 20.99 14.03 2.66
C VAL A 82 21.78 13.39 3.80
N VAL A 83 21.64 12.07 4.02
CA VAL A 83 22.41 11.35 5.03
C VAL A 83 23.89 11.28 4.65
N SER A 84 24.20 11.04 3.38
CA SER A 84 25.59 11.01 2.88
C SER A 84 26.30 12.36 2.93
N MET A 85 25.56 13.48 2.97
CA MET A 85 26.11 14.83 3.10
C MET A 85 26.23 15.30 4.56
N SER A 86 25.81 14.46 5.51
CA SER A 86 25.80 14.77 6.95
C SER A 86 26.84 13.94 7.74
N ILE A 87 27.75 13.27 7.04
CA ILE A 87 28.92 12.52 7.57
C ILE A 87 30.18 13.13 6.96
#